data_AF-A0A256XTW4-F1
#
_entry.id   AF-A0A256XTW4-F1
#
_cell.length_a   1.000
_cell.length_b   1.000
_cell.length_c   1.000
_cell.angle_alpha   90.00
_cell.angle_beta   90.00
_cell.angle_gamma   90.00
#
_symmetry.space_group_name_H-M   'P 1'
#
loop_
_entity.id
_entity.type
_entity.pdbx_description
1 polymer ?
#
loop_
_entity_poly.entity_id
_entity_poly.type
_entity_poly.pdbx_seq_one_letter_code
_entity_poly.pdbx_strand_id
1 'polypeptide(L)'
;VNEALPIRFRKNHSWSVYSDISKKVYVEEEIGVIVKARNPFNKEKQVLVIAGKRYSGTRAAIVAFLKHFDKVKFGNALNPKISAKVVVGIDLDSDGIIDDVEFLE
;
A
#
# COMPACT_ATOMS: atom_id res chain seq x y z
N VAL A 1 -0.20 11.90 -7.79
CA VAL A 1 -0.76 11.27 -9.02
C VAL A 1 -1.97 10.46 -8.61
N ASN A 2 -3.02 10.45 -9.43
CA ASN A 2 -4.27 9.71 -9.21
C ASN A 2 -5.03 10.12 -7.93
N GLU A 3 -5.77 11.23 -8.00
CA GLU A 3 -6.52 11.80 -6.87
C GLU A 3 -7.74 10.97 -6.45
N ALA A 4 -8.15 10.00 -7.26
CA ALA A 4 -9.26 9.11 -6.95
C ALA A 4 -8.88 8.03 -5.91
N LEU A 5 -7.59 7.82 -5.63
CA LEU A 5 -7.14 6.83 -4.66
C LEU A 5 -6.96 7.46 -3.26
N PRO A 6 -7.39 6.77 -2.19
CA PRO A 6 -7.19 7.21 -0.80
C PRO A 6 -5.73 7.14 -0.34
N ILE A 7 -4.90 6.33 -1.02
CA ILE A 7 -3.45 6.27 -0.83
C ILE A 7 -2.81 6.44 -2.20
N ARG A 8 -1.87 7.39 -2.33
CA ARG A 8 -1.39 7.85 -3.63
C ARG A 8 0.09 8.24 -3.61
N PHE A 9 0.75 8.03 -4.74
CA PHE A 9 2.13 8.47 -4.96
C PHE A 9 2.17 9.96 -5.30
N ARG A 10 3.01 10.71 -4.60
CA ARG A 10 3.30 12.12 -4.85
C ARG A 10 4.72 12.26 -5.37
N LYS A 11 4.88 12.95 -6.51
CA LYS A 11 6.21 13.20 -7.11
C LYS A 11 7.14 13.97 -6.17
N ASN A 12 6.55 14.85 -5.34
CA ASN A 12 7.27 15.62 -4.34
C ASN A 12 7.96 14.67 -3.35
N HIS A 13 9.21 14.95 -2.99
CA HIS A 13 10.04 14.11 -2.11
C HIS A 13 10.22 12.66 -2.62
N SER A 14 10.80 12.50 -3.82
CA SER A 14 11.24 11.19 -4.32
C SER A 14 10.12 10.14 -4.43
N TRP A 15 8.98 10.49 -5.00
CA TRP A 15 7.83 9.57 -5.16
C TRP A 15 7.24 9.06 -3.83
N SER A 16 7.17 9.91 -2.81
CA SER A 16 6.56 9.60 -1.52
C SER A 16 5.13 9.05 -1.65
N VAL A 17 4.74 8.18 -0.71
CA VAL A 17 3.38 7.67 -0.57
C VAL A 17 2.64 8.54 0.43
N TYR A 18 1.48 9.04 0.04
CA TYR A 18 0.62 9.85 0.91
C TYR A 18 -0.73 9.16 1.13
N SER A 19 -1.17 9.09 2.39
CA SER A 19 -2.48 8.59 2.77
C SER A 19 -3.42 9.74 3.10
N ASP A 20 -4.53 9.84 2.37
CA ASP A 20 -5.62 10.75 2.71
C ASP A 20 -6.39 10.30 3.96
N ILE A 21 -6.18 9.06 4.43
CA ILE A 21 -6.83 8.48 5.61
C ILE A 21 -6.07 8.90 6.88
N SER A 22 -4.78 8.59 6.95
CA SER A 22 -3.92 8.89 8.11
C SER A 22 -3.29 10.28 8.06
N LYS A 23 -3.32 10.94 6.90
CA LYS A 23 -2.60 12.20 6.60
C LYS A 23 -1.07 12.07 6.69
N LYS A 24 -0.54 10.84 6.76
CA LYS A 24 0.90 10.57 6.81
C LYS A 24 1.53 10.56 5.42
N VAL A 25 2.82 10.85 5.40
CA VAL A 25 3.72 10.73 4.24
C VAL A 25 4.74 9.65 4.58
N TYR A 26 4.85 8.63 3.72
CA TYR A 26 5.83 7.57 3.81
C TYR A 26 6.87 7.76 2.69
N VAL A 27 8.14 7.68 3.05
CA VAL A 27 9.27 8.06 2.17
C VAL A 27 10.28 6.92 2.01
N GLU A 28 10.10 5.81 2.70
CA GLU A 28 10.96 4.64 2.72
C GLU A 28 10.78 3.86 1.41
N GLU A 29 11.82 3.16 0.94
CA GLU A 29 11.78 2.50 -0.38
C GLU A 29 10.97 1.20 -0.35
N GLU A 30 10.92 0.59 0.82
CA GLU A 30 10.25 -0.65 1.20
C GLU A 30 8.74 -0.47 1.38
N ILE A 31 8.21 0.74 1.12
CA ILE A 31 6.78 1.04 1.27
C ILE A 31 5.97 0.45 0.11
N GLY A 32 5.07 -0.45 0.49
CA GLY A 32 4.04 -1.03 -0.35
C GLY A 32 2.66 -0.46 -0.04
N VAL A 33 1.78 -0.46 -1.05
CA VAL A 33 0.39 -0.06 -0.94
C VAL A 33 -0.52 -1.10 -1.57
N ILE A 34 -1.63 -1.39 -0.90
CA ILE A 34 -2.69 -2.25 -1.42
C ILE A 34 -4.00 -1.47 -1.32
N VAL A 35 -4.61 -1.17 -2.46
CA VAL A 35 -5.81 -0.32 -2.51
C VAL A 35 -6.86 -0.97 -3.40
N LYS A 36 -8.05 -1.21 -2.85
CA LYS A 36 -9.24 -1.58 -3.61
C LYS A 36 -10.19 -0.38 -3.65
N ALA A 37 -10.37 0.19 -4.84
CA ALA A 37 -11.20 1.36 -5.05
C ALA A 37 -12.17 1.17 -6.22
N ARG A 38 -13.24 1.98 -6.28
CA ARG A 38 -14.10 2.03 -7.46
C ARG A 38 -13.32 2.60 -8.64
N ASN A 39 -13.55 2.05 -9.82
CA ASN A 39 -12.92 2.57 -11.03
C ASN A 39 -13.51 3.96 -11.34
N PRO A 40 -12.69 5.03 -11.46
CA PRO A 40 -13.19 6.37 -11.73
C PRO A 40 -13.82 6.52 -13.12
N PHE A 41 -13.45 5.65 -14.07
CA PHE A 41 -13.97 5.65 -15.44
C PHE A 41 -15.20 4.76 -15.62
N ASN A 42 -15.46 3.83 -14.71
CA ASN A 42 -16.63 2.96 -14.75
C ASN A 42 -17.05 2.53 -13.33
N LYS A 43 -18.14 3.10 -12.82
CA LYS A 43 -18.57 2.92 -11.42
C LYS A 43 -19.03 1.50 -11.08
N GLU A 44 -19.35 0.68 -12.09
CA GLU A 44 -19.71 -0.74 -11.92
C GLU A 44 -18.47 -1.64 -11.73
N LYS A 45 -17.27 -1.11 -11.98
CA LYS A 45 -16.00 -1.85 -11.88
C LYS A 45 -15.20 -1.40 -10.67
N GLN A 46 -14.35 -2.30 -10.18
CA GLN A 46 -13.38 -2.03 -9.13
C GLN A 46 -11.95 -2.20 -9.67
N VAL A 47 -11.02 -1.48 -9.07
CA VAL A 47 -9.58 -1.60 -9.33
C VAL A 47 -8.91 -2.05 -8.05
N LEU A 48 -8.07 -3.07 -8.15
CA LEU A 48 -7.13 -3.46 -7.12
C LEU A 48 -5.73 -2.99 -7.54
N VAL A 49 -5.14 -2.13 -6.74
CA VAL A 49 -3.78 -1.63 -6.91
C VAL A 49 -2.90 -2.33 -5.90
N ILE A 50 -1.87 -3.02 -6.39
CA ILE A 50 -0.79 -3.60 -5.58
C ILE A 50 0.48 -3.01 -6.17
N ALA A 51 1.12 -2.10 -5.43
CA ALA A 51 2.27 -1.36 -5.92
C ALA A 51 3.15 -0.93 -4.75
N GLY A 52 4.38 -0.53 -5.01
CA GLY A 52 5.22 0.15 -4.03
C GLY A 52 5.94 1.33 -4.63
N LYS A 53 6.63 2.08 -3.75
CA LYS A 53 7.45 3.23 -4.15
C LYS A 53 8.56 2.82 -5.11
N ARG A 54 9.22 1.70 -4.81
CA ARG A 54 10.24 1.05 -5.63
C ARG A 54 10.01 -0.46 -5.69
N TYR A 55 10.94 -1.18 -6.30
CA TYR A 55 10.94 -2.63 -6.37
C TYR A 55 10.76 -3.30 -5.00
N SER A 56 11.50 -2.83 -3.97
CA SER A 56 11.39 -3.31 -2.60
C SER A 56 9.96 -3.14 -2.06
N GLY A 57 9.39 -1.94 -2.15
CA GLY A 57 7.99 -1.70 -1.76
C GLY A 57 6.96 -2.53 -2.53
N THR A 58 7.17 -2.78 -3.83
CA THR A 58 6.26 -3.65 -4.60
C THR A 58 6.34 -5.09 -4.10
N ARG A 59 7.54 -5.58 -3.78
CA ARG A 59 7.73 -6.89 -3.14
C ARG A 59 7.02 -6.94 -1.78
N ALA A 60 7.14 -5.91 -0.95
CA ALA A 60 6.40 -5.81 0.31
C ALA A 60 4.87 -5.92 0.09
N ALA A 61 4.31 -5.15 -0.85
CA ALA A 61 2.88 -5.21 -1.17
C ALA A 61 2.43 -6.62 -1.62
N ILE A 62 3.27 -7.32 -2.39
CA ILE A 62 2.99 -8.70 -2.83
C ILE A 62 3.06 -9.67 -1.64
N VAL A 63 4.09 -9.57 -0.79
CA VAL A 63 4.24 -10.40 0.41
C VAL A 63 3.05 -10.23 1.34
N ALA A 64 2.64 -8.98 1.60
CA ALA A 64 1.44 -8.66 2.36
C ALA A 64 0.18 -9.31 1.76
N PHE A 65 0.00 -9.20 0.45
CA PHE A 65 -1.17 -9.76 -0.24
C PHE A 65 -1.21 -11.29 -0.20
N LEU A 66 -0.07 -11.97 -0.35
CA LEU A 66 0.00 -13.43 -0.42
C LEU A 66 0.05 -14.10 0.97
N LYS A 67 0.86 -13.57 1.89
CA LYS A 67 1.08 -14.18 3.22
C LYS A 67 0.07 -13.71 4.27
N HIS A 68 -0.42 -12.47 4.16
CA HIS A 68 -1.27 -11.82 5.18
C HIS A 68 -2.63 -11.39 4.61
N PHE A 69 -3.19 -12.19 3.69
CA PHE A 69 -4.46 -11.86 3.04
C PHE A 69 -5.62 -11.70 4.03
N ASP A 70 -5.56 -12.43 5.16
CA ASP A 70 -6.49 -12.31 6.27
C ASP A 70 -6.51 -10.91 6.88
N LYS A 71 -5.39 -10.18 6.88
CA LYS A 71 -5.32 -8.77 7.29
C LYS A 71 -5.69 -7.82 6.14
N VAL A 72 -5.26 -8.13 4.92
CA VAL A 72 -5.51 -7.30 3.72
C VAL A 72 -6.99 -7.23 3.36
N LYS A 73 -7.76 -8.31 3.55
CA LYS A 73 -9.19 -8.35 3.20
C LYS A 73 -10.05 -7.41 4.05
N PHE A 74 -9.57 -6.99 5.22
CA PHE A 74 -10.27 -6.05 6.08
C PHE A 74 -9.97 -4.60 5.69
N GLY A 75 -10.86 -3.70 6.08
CA GLY A 75 -10.67 -2.26 5.87
C GLY A 75 -9.44 -1.72 6.58
N ASN A 76 -9.09 -0.47 6.25
CA ASN A 76 -8.00 0.28 6.86
C ASN A 76 -8.18 0.39 8.39
N ALA A 77 -7.07 0.38 9.14
CA ALA A 77 -7.09 0.40 10.60
C ALA A 77 -7.75 1.68 11.17
N LEU A 78 -7.60 2.82 10.49
CA LEU A 78 -8.18 4.10 10.89
C LEU A 78 -9.60 4.30 10.34
N ASN A 79 -9.93 3.65 9.22
CA ASN A 79 -11.25 3.71 8.62
C ASN A 79 -11.66 2.36 8.00
N PRO A 80 -12.41 1.52 8.73
CA PRO A 80 -12.82 0.19 8.27
C PRO A 80 -13.67 0.18 6.98
N LYS A 81 -14.23 1.31 6.56
CA LYS A 81 -15.01 1.42 5.32
C LYS A 81 -14.14 1.53 4.07
N ILE A 82 -12.85 1.83 4.22
CA ILE A 82 -11.92 2.02 3.11
C ILE A 82 -11.00 0.80 3.01
N SER A 83 -11.01 0.11 1.88
CA SER A 83 -10.09 -1.00 1.61
C SER A 83 -8.77 -0.48 1.07
N ALA A 84 -7.90 -0.01 1.96
CA ALA A 84 -6.60 0.53 1.62
C ALA A 84 -5.60 0.26 2.75
N LYS A 85 -4.39 -0.19 2.40
CA LYS A 85 -3.31 -0.55 3.33
C LYS A 85 -1.99 0.06 2.91
N VAL A 86 -1.19 0.47 3.89
CA VAL A 86 0.24 0.76 3.71
C VAL A 86 1.02 -0.27 4.49
N VAL A 87 2.02 -0.86 3.85
CA VAL A 87 2.92 -1.83 4.46
C VAL A 87 4.37 -1.39 4.27
N VAL A 88 5.24 -1.79 5.19
CA VAL A 88 6.69 -1.69 5.04
C VAL A 88 7.26 -3.10 4.97
N GLY A 89 8.15 -3.33 4.00
CA GLY A 89 8.89 -4.58 3.88
C GLY A 89 9.90 -4.74 5.01
N ILE A 90 9.98 -5.96 5.55
CA ILE A 90 10.95 -6.37 6.56
C ILE A 90 11.77 -7.51 5.99
N ASP A 91 13.06 -7.49 6.32
CA ASP A 91 14.02 -8.56 6.07
C ASP A 91 14.33 -9.21 7.43
N LEU A 92 13.71 -10.36 7.71
CA LEU A 92 13.82 -11.04 9.01
C LEU A 92 15.13 -11.81 9.18
N ASP A 93 15.68 -12.36 8.09
CA ASP A 93 16.90 -13.18 8.11
C ASP A 93 18.16 -12.40 7.69
N SER A 94 18.00 -11.12 7.35
CA SER A 94 19.07 -10.18 6.99
C SER A 94 19.83 -10.56 5.71
N ASP A 95 19.16 -11.21 4.75
CA ASP A 95 19.74 -11.60 3.45
C ASP A 95 19.60 -10.52 2.35
N GLY A 96 18.92 -9.41 2.66
CA GLY A 96 18.61 -8.31 1.75
C GLY A 96 17.32 -8.49 0.95
N ILE A 97 16.54 -9.54 1.23
CA ILE A 97 15.26 -9.84 0.59
C ILE A 97 14.13 -9.57 1.58
N ILE A 98 13.15 -8.78 1.12
CA ILE A 98 11.90 -8.64 1.86
C ILE A 98 11.18 -10.00 1.90
N ASP A 99 11.10 -10.57 3.09
CA ASP A 99 10.49 -11.86 3.37
C ASP A 99 9.22 -11.73 4.23
N ASP A 100 9.04 -10.61 4.94
CA ASP A 100 7.82 -10.29 5.67
C ASP A 100 7.44 -8.80 5.60
N VAL A 101 6.35 -8.41 6.26
CA VAL A 101 5.83 -7.05 6.27
C VAL A 101 5.24 -6.62 7.60
N GLU A 102 5.30 -5.33 7.87
CA GLU A 102 4.51 -4.67 8.91
C GLU A 102 3.44 -3.77 8.29
N PHE A 103 2.24 -3.78 8.89
CA PHE A 103 1.13 -2.92 8.48
C PHE A 103 1.20 -1.58 9.21
N LEU A 104 1.32 -0.49 8.45
CA LEU A 104 1.36 0.87 9.00
C LEU A 104 -0.05 1.48 9.14
N GLU A 105 -1.00 1.04 8.31
CA GLU A 105 -2.46 1.34 8.39
C GLU A 105 -3.33 0.33 7.61
#